data_AF-A0AAN5Z4A6-F1
#
_entry.id   AF-A0AAN5Z4A6-F1
#
_cell.length_a   1.000
_cell.length_b   1.000
_cell.length_c   1.000
_cell.angle_alpha   90.00
_cell.angle_beta   90.00
_cell.angle_gamma   90.00
#
_symmetry.space_group_name_H-M   'P 1'
#
loop_
_entity.id
_entity.type
_entity.pdbx_description
1 polymer ?
#
loop_
_entity_poly.entity_id
_entity_poly.type
_entity_poly.pdbx_seq_one_letter_code
_entity_poly.pdbx_strand_id
1 'polypeptide(L)'
;MKILLAIPVVASFLQAAVGQQLGWVYPYDSMALSEKCLSMLNTTIPACSPALMENAPGPQIMYDILDSETLSKVCHERCYTSLKEFRAKVVSACNTEMDAVAFKHKNTIFPPTYMVDLLLLSYEVYCYQDRDTGKFCDLQLAEWRNHRESDNPLRCEDCLLGPQRVQLQAPIGYDQDDADKFHDLTSSCSATGYEYATPTQYATGSTDCSGPGDHDDYVVVPRLCGCTSTTSTSGMI
;
A
#
# COMPACT_ATOMS: atom_id res chain seq x y z
N MET A 1 -20.23 -21.45 -65.14
CA MET A 1 -20.28 -21.94 -63.74
C MET A 1 -19.80 -20.80 -62.86
N LYS A 2 -20.68 -20.19 -62.06
CA LYS A 2 -20.40 -18.99 -61.24
C LYS A 2 -19.52 -19.38 -60.05
N ILE A 3 -18.32 -18.79 -59.94
CA ILE A 3 -17.49 -18.91 -58.74
C ILE A 3 -17.65 -17.61 -57.96
N LEU A 4 -18.34 -17.71 -56.82
CA LEU A 4 -18.55 -16.64 -55.85
C LEU A 4 -17.21 -16.29 -55.18
N LEU A 5 -16.78 -15.04 -55.31
CA LEU A 5 -15.71 -14.44 -54.52
C LEU A 5 -16.24 -14.16 -53.10
N ALA A 6 -15.73 -14.89 -52.11
CA ALA A 6 -15.97 -14.61 -50.70
C ALA A 6 -15.01 -13.50 -50.23
N ILE A 7 -15.57 -12.36 -49.83
CA ILE A 7 -14.81 -11.24 -49.25
C ILE A 7 -14.65 -11.52 -47.75
N PRO A 8 -13.44 -11.55 -47.19
CA PRO A 8 -13.26 -11.71 -45.75
C PRO A 8 -13.64 -10.39 -45.06
N VAL A 9 -14.72 -10.42 -44.29
CA VAL A 9 -15.09 -9.34 -43.37
C VAL A 9 -14.13 -9.40 -42.19
N VAL A 10 -13.12 -8.54 -42.20
CA VAL A 10 -12.25 -8.29 -41.04
C VAL A 10 -13.09 -7.52 -40.03
N ALA A 11 -13.69 -8.22 -39.08
CA ALA A 11 -14.33 -7.62 -37.93
C ALA A 11 -13.23 -7.03 -37.03
N SER A 12 -12.92 -5.74 -37.24
CA SER A 12 -12.13 -4.95 -36.31
C SER A 12 -12.92 -4.83 -35.00
N PHE A 13 -12.63 -5.73 -34.06
CA PHE A 13 -13.02 -5.55 -32.67
C PHE A 13 -12.30 -4.30 -32.16
N LEU A 14 -13.02 -3.18 -32.13
CA LEU A 14 -12.67 -2.06 -31.27
C LEU A 14 -12.66 -2.63 -29.84
N GLN A 15 -11.47 -2.93 -29.33
CA GLN A 15 -11.26 -3.11 -27.91
C GLN A 15 -11.68 -1.79 -27.26
N ALA A 16 -12.89 -1.76 -26.70
CA ALA A 16 -13.22 -0.79 -25.70
C ALA A 16 -12.20 -1.00 -24.59
N ALA A 17 -11.20 -0.12 -24.52
CA ALA A 17 -10.38 0.01 -23.34
C ALA A 17 -11.35 0.43 -22.24
N VAL A 18 -11.83 -0.55 -21.48
CA VAL A 18 -12.46 -0.28 -20.19
C VAL A 18 -11.33 0.33 -19.37
N GLY A 19 -11.29 1.66 -19.32
CA GLY A 19 -10.53 2.39 -18.32
C GLY A 19 -11.19 2.15 -16.96
N GLN A 20 -11.21 0.91 -16.51
CA GLN A 20 -11.53 0.57 -15.14
C GLN A 20 -10.27 0.89 -14.36
N GLN A 21 -10.26 2.11 -13.84
CA GLN A 21 -9.67 2.38 -12.54
C GLN A 21 -10.06 1.20 -11.66
N LEU A 22 -9.05 0.49 -11.16
CA LEU A 22 -9.11 -0.59 -10.18
C LEU A 22 -10.35 -0.36 -9.29
N GLY A 23 -11.25 -1.33 -9.12
CA GLY A 23 -12.68 -1.19 -8.77
C GLY A 23 -13.11 -0.45 -7.48
N TRP A 24 -12.22 0.34 -6.87
CA TRP A 24 -12.45 1.24 -5.76
C TRP A 24 -11.87 2.62 -6.11
N VAL A 25 -12.72 3.64 -6.26
CA VAL A 25 -12.28 5.03 -6.40
C VAL A 25 -12.07 5.58 -5.00
N TYR A 26 -10.82 5.83 -4.64
CA TYR A 26 -10.52 6.57 -3.43
C TYR A 26 -11.03 8.01 -3.60
N PRO A 27 -11.86 8.55 -2.70
CA PRO A 27 -12.59 9.80 -2.92
C PRO A 27 -11.71 11.03 -2.67
N TYR A 28 -10.61 11.16 -3.41
CA TYR A 28 -9.69 12.30 -3.34
C TYR A 28 -10.39 13.63 -3.62
N ASP A 29 -11.47 13.64 -4.40
CA ASP A 29 -12.27 14.83 -4.70
C ASP A 29 -12.93 15.43 -3.44
N SER A 30 -13.08 14.65 -2.38
CA SER A 30 -13.58 15.13 -1.08
C SER A 30 -12.49 15.80 -0.23
N MET A 31 -11.24 15.79 -0.69
CA MET A 31 -10.08 16.34 0.01
C MET A 31 -9.69 17.71 -0.56
N ALA A 32 -9.13 18.57 0.29
CA ALA A 32 -8.64 19.90 -0.11
C ALA A 32 -7.27 19.83 -0.82
N LEU A 33 -7.18 19.05 -1.90
CA LEU A 33 -5.97 18.89 -2.71
C LEU A 33 -5.91 19.95 -3.81
N SER A 34 -4.70 20.35 -4.18
CA SER A 34 -4.44 21.14 -5.38
C SER A 34 -4.89 20.38 -6.63
N GLU A 35 -5.36 21.11 -7.64
CA GLU A 35 -5.85 20.51 -8.91
C GLU A 35 -4.78 19.60 -9.56
N LYS A 36 -3.52 20.01 -9.50
CA LYS A 36 -2.39 19.24 -10.03
C LYS A 36 -2.21 17.92 -9.27
N CYS A 37 -2.32 17.93 -7.95
CA CYS A 37 -2.21 16.72 -7.13
C CYS A 37 -3.41 15.80 -7.36
N LEU A 38 -4.64 16.35 -7.33
CA LEU A 38 -5.86 15.60 -7.56
C LEU A 38 -5.85 14.91 -8.93
N SER A 39 -5.46 15.63 -9.99
CA SER A 39 -5.34 15.05 -11.32
C SER A 39 -4.30 13.93 -11.38
N MET A 40 -3.19 14.04 -10.64
CA MET A 40 -2.19 12.98 -10.57
C MET A 40 -2.73 11.75 -9.82
N LEU A 41 -3.37 11.94 -8.66
CA LEU A 41 -3.90 10.85 -7.85
C LEU A 41 -5.06 10.09 -8.53
N ASN A 42 -5.81 10.76 -9.41
CA ASN A 42 -6.85 10.15 -10.23
C ASN A 42 -6.33 9.42 -11.48
N THR A 43 -5.01 9.30 -11.67
CA THR A 43 -4.43 8.56 -12.79
C THR A 43 -4.56 7.04 -12.58
N THR A 44 -4.94 6.31 -13.63
CA THR A 44 -5.03 4.85 -13.60
C THR A 44 -3.69 4.18 -13.87
N ILE A 45 -3.45 3.03 -13.21
CA ILE A 45 -2.25 2.21 -13.38
C ILE A 45 -2.65 0.86 -13.98
N PRO A 46 -2.78 0.76 -15.32
CA PRO A 46 -3.34 -0.43 -15.98
C PRO A 46 -2.45 -1.68 -15.87
N ALA A 47 -1.19 -1.51 -15.48
CA ALA A 47 -0.26 -2.61 -15.27
C ALA A 47 -0.59 -3.43 -14.00
N CYS A 48 -1.39 -2.89 -13.09
CA CYS A 48 -1.77 -3.54 -11.85
C CYS A 48 -3.14 -4.23 -11.96
N SER A 49 -3.25 -5.42 -11.38
CA SER A 49 -4.55 -6.07 -11.22
C SER A 49 -5.37 -5.35 -10.15
N PRO A 50 -6.70 -5.17 -10.34
CA PRO A 50 -7.61 -4.71 -9.28
C PRO A 50 -7.49 -5.50 -7.98
N ALA A 51 -7.13 -6.79 -8.08
CA ALA A 51 -6.94 -7.67 -6.95
C ALA A 51 -5.92 -7.13 -5.91
N LEU A 52 -4.88 -6.39 -6.33
CA LEU A 52 -3.92 -5.83 -5.37
C LEU A 52 -4.58 -4.79 -4.47
N MET A 53 -5.49 -3.99 -5.02
CA MET A 53 -6.19 -2.96 -4.26
C MET A 53 -7.36 -3.53 -3.46
N GLU A 54 -8.07 -4.51 -4.00
CA GLU A 54 -9.16 -5.23 -3.31
C GLU A 54 -8.66 -5.99 -2.07
N ASN A 55 -7.39 -6.40 -2.08
CA ASN A 55 -6.74 -7.06 -0.95
C ASN A 55 -5.76 -6.12 -0.21
N ALA A 56 -5.71 -4.83 -0.52
CA ALA A 56 -4.89 -3.91 0.25
C ALA A 56 -5.41 -3.85 1.70
N PRO A 57 -4.54 -3.84 2.71
CA PRO A 57 -4.98 -3.91 4.08
C PRO A 57 -5.66 -2.60 4.50
N GLY A 58 -6.49 -2.67 5.53
CA GLY A 58 -7.07 -1.49 6.16
C GLY A 58 -6.02 -0.65 6.93
N PRO A 59 -6.46 0.39 7.66
CA PRO A 59 -5.57 1.29 8.40
C PRO A 59 -4.69 0.64 9.48
N GLN A 60 -4.96 -0.61 9.86
CA GLN A 60 -4.15 -1.40 10.80
C GLN A 60 -3.08 -2.25 10.10
N ILE A 61 -2.97 -2.19 8.76
CA ILE A 61 -1.95 -2.87 7.94
C ILE A 61 -1.89 -4.38 8.26
N MET A 62 -3.06 -4.99 8.37
CA MET A 62 -3.18 -6.44 8.54
C MET A 62 -3.42 -7.12 7.19
N TYR A 63 -2.55 -8.07 6.86
CA TYR A 63 -2.60 -8.81 5.59
C TYR A 63 -3.28 -10.17 5.77
N ASP A 64 -4.25 -10.46 4.89
CA ASP A 64 -4.83 -11.78 4.74
C ASP A 64 -3.88 -12.74 4.00
N ILE A 65 -4.21 -14.04 3.96
CA ILE A 65 -3.49 -15.01 3.12
C ILE A 65 -4.22 -15.15 1.79
N LEU A 66 -3.51 -14.91 0.69
CA LEU A 66 -4.05 -15.02 -0.66
C LEU A 66 -3.89 -16.43 -1.23
N ASP A 67 -4.85 -16.83 -2.06
CA ASP A 67 -4.78 -18.08 -2.81
C ASP A 67 -3.90 -17.95 -4.06
N SER A 68 -3.62 -19.08 -4.69
CA SER A 68 -2.79 -19.14 -5.90
C SER A 68 -3.36 -18.32 -7.05
N GLU A 69 -4.69 -18.25 -7.19
CA GLU A 69 -5.32 -17.49 -8.27
C GLU A 69 -5.07 -15.99 -8.06
N THR A 70 -5.27 -15.51 -6.84
CA THR A 70 -5.11 -14.10 -6.48
C THR A 70 -3.64 -13.68 -6.53
N LEU A 71 -2.73 -14.48 -6.00
CA LEU A 71 -1.28 -14.23 -6.11
C LEU A 71 -0.83 -14.15 -7.56
N SER A 72 -1.33 -15.01 -8.44
CA SER A 72 -0.99 -14.97 -9.88
C SER A 72 -1.47 -13.69 -10.57
N LYS A 73 -2.47 -13.00 -10.02
CA LYS A 73 -2.96 -11.71 -10.53
C LYS A 73 -2.17 -10.54 -9.94
N VAL A 74 -1.75 -10.65 -8.68
CA VAL A 74 -1.10 -9.57 -7.91
C VAL A 74 0.41 -9.49 -8.19
N CYS A 75 1.10 -10.63 -8.22
CA CYS A 75 2.55 -10.71 -8.22
C CYS A 75 3.19 -10.59 -9.61
N HIS A 76 2.92 -9.45 -10.26
CA HIS A 76 3.51 -9.08 -11.54
C HIS A 76 4.49 -7.90 -11.39
N GLU A 77 5.75 -8.10 -11.78
CA GLU A 77 6.81 -7.08 -11.69
C GLU A 77 6.48 -5.77 -12.43
N ARG A 78 5.71 -5.87 -13.52
CA ARG A 78 5.24 -4.69 -14.28
C ARG A 78 4.36 -3.78 -13.43
N CYS A 79 3.51 -4.34 -12.56
CA CYS A 79 2.71 -3.54 -11.63
C CYS A 79 3.61 -2.82 -10.63
N TYR A 80 4.53 -3.54 -9.98
CA TYR A 80 5.45 -2.96 -8.99
C TYR A 80 6.29 -1.83 -9.58
N THR A 81 6.82 -2.02 -10.79
CA THR A 81 7.57 -0.96 -11.50
C THR A 81 6.70 0.25 -11.80
N SER A 82 5.48 0.04 -12.30
CA SER A 82 4.53 1.12 -12.59
C SER A 82 4.12 1.88 -11.32
N LEU A 83 3.95 1.20 -10.18
CA LEU A 83 3.66 1.83 -8.89
C LEU A 83 4.82 2.72 -8.43
N LYS A 84 6.08 2.26 -8.54
CA LYS A 84 7.26 3.09 -8.20
C LYS A 84 7.36 4.34 -9.07
N GLU A 85 7.13 4.20 -10.37
CA GLU A 85 7.11 5.35 -11.29
C GLU A 85 5.95 6.31 -10.96
N PHE A 86 4.78 5.77 -10.66
CA PHE A 86 3.63 6.57 -10.26
C PHE A 86 3.88 7.33 -8.96
N ARG A 87 4.48 6.67 -7.95
CA ARG A 87 4.89 7.32 -6.70
C ARG A 87 5.78 8.54 -6.94
N ALA A 88 6.78 8.40 -7.81
CA ALA A 88 7.66 9.52 -8.17
C ALA A 88 6.90 10.67 -8.85
N LYS A 89 5.91 10.36 -9.69
CA LYS A 89 5.04 11.37 -10.31
C LYS A 89 4.15 12.07 -9.28
N VAL A 90 3.62 11.35 -8.29
CA VAL A 90 2.84 11.93 -7.18
C VAL A 90 3.70 12.91 -6.38
N VAL A 91 4.92 12.52 -6.00
CA VAL A 91 5.86 13.41 -5.28
C VAL A 91 6.18 14.68 -6.07
N SER A 92 6.26 14.60 -7.41
CA SER A 92 6.51 15.76 -8.28
C SER A 92 5.25 16.62 -8.52
N ALA A 93 4.07 16.02 -8.46
CA ALA A 93 2.81 16.69 -8.74
C ALA A 93 2.25 17.42 -7.51
N CYS A 94 2.32 16.78 -6.35
CA CYS A 94 1.72 17.25 -5.11
C CYS A 94 2.70 18.11 -4.30
N ASN A 95 2.20 19.21 -3.73
CA ASN A 95 2.94 20.01 -2.77
C ASN A 95 2.63 19.50 -1.37
N THR A 96 3.54 18.79 -0.71
CA THR A 96 3.33 18.22 0.63
C THR A 96 3.11 19.26 1.74
N GLU A 97 3.34 20.55 1.49
CA GLU A 97 2.97 21.63 2.41
C GLU A 97 1.47 21.96 2.36
N MET A 98 0.82 21.74 1.21
CA MET A 98 -0.61 22.04 0.99
C MET A 98 -1.47 20.78 0.87
N ASP A 99 -0.96 19.79 0.14
CA ASP A 99 -1.62 18.55 -0.21
C ASP A 99 -1.35 17.49 0.88
N ALA A 100 -2.43 17.00 1.48
CA ALA A 100 -2.40 15.95 2.48
C ALA A 100 -3.61 15.03 2.32
N VAL A 101 -3.43 13.77 2.68
CA VAL A 101 -4.50 12.78 2.73
C VAL A 101 -4.83 12.55 4.19
N ALA A 102 -6.04 12.88 4.62
CA ALA A 102 -6.46 12.73 6.02
C ALA A 102 -7.68 11.82 6.11
N PHE A 103 -7.68 10.96 7.12
CA PHE A 103 -8.79 10.09 7.46
C PHE A 103 -9.30 10.42 8.86
N LYS A 104 -10.59 10.24 9.13
CA LYS A 104 -11.15 10.40 10.49
C LYS A 104 -10.55 9.39 11.50
N HIS A 105 -9.89 8.33 11.03
CA HIS A 105 -9.24 7.36 11.92
C HIS A 105 -7.96 7.95 12.53
N LYS A 106 -7.96 8.09 13.87
CA LYS A 106 -6.83 8.55 14.71
C LYS A 106 -6.35 10.00 14.47
N ASN A 107 -7.15 10.84 13.80
CA ASN A 107 -6.75 12.22 13.46
C ASN A 107 -5.39 12.26 12.75
N THR A 108 -5.12 11.33 11.84
CA THR A 108 -3.80 11.21 11.21
C THR A 108 -3.77 11.84 9.82
N ILE A 109 -2.75 12.68 9.58
CA ILE A 109 -2.46 13.26 8.27
C ILE A 109 -1.34 12.45 7.61
N PHE A 110 -1.65 11.91 6.44
CA PHE A 110 -0.77 11.12 5.60
C PHE A 110 -0.28 11.93 4.39
N PRO A 111 0.89 11.56 3.82
CA PRO A 111 1.35 12.17 2.58
C PRO A 111 0.42 11.81 1.41
N PRO A 112 0.41 12.61 0.33
CA PRO A 112 -0.28 12.26 -0.92
C PRO A 112 0.13 10.91 -1.52
N THR A 113 1.29 10.38 -1.14
CA THR A 113 1.74 9.04 -1.56
C THR A 113 1.05 7.90 -0.81
N TYR A 114 0.14 8.16 0.14
CA TYR A 114 -0.50 7.15 1.00
C TYR A 114 -0.92 5.87 0.26
N MET A 115 -1.79 6.00 -0.74
CA MET A 115 -2.34 4.83 -1.43
C MET A 115 -1.28 4.09 -2.24
N VAL A 116 -0.38 4.79 -2.94
CA VAL A 116 0.66 4.11 -3.71
C VAL A 116 1.69 3.43 -2.81
N ASP A 117 1.99 4.01 -1.64
CA ASP A 117 2.90 3.42 -0.65
C ASP A 117 2.28 2.18 -0.01
N LEU A 118 0.96 2.21 0.26
CA LEU A 118 0.22 1.05 0.73
C LEU A 118 0.20 -0.09 -0.30
N LEU A 119 -0.02 0.21 -1.58
CA LEU A 119 -0.01 -0.79 -2.65
C LEU A 119 1.38 -1.37 -2.88
N LEU A 120 2.43 -0.54 -2.79
CA LEU A 120 3.82 -1.00 -2.87
C LEU A 120 4.15 -1.95 -1.72
N LEU A 121 3.83 -1.58 -0.48
CA LEU A 121 4.05 -2.46 0.67
C LEU A 121 3.23 -3.75 0.54
N SER A 122 1.98 -3.65 0.08
CA SER A 122 1.12 -4.82 -0.12
C SER A 122 1.68 -5.78 -1.15
N TYR A 123 2.23 -5.26 -2.25
CA TYR A 123 2.94 -6.08 -3.23
C TYR A 123 4.15 -6.78 -2.59
N GLU A 124 4.98 -6.06 -1.84
CA GLU A 124 6.19 -6.63 -1.23
C GLU A 124 5.88 -7.70 -0.18
N VAL A 125 4.75 -7.58 0.52
CA VAL A 125 4.27 -8.58 1.49
C VAL A 125 3.66 -9.79 0.79
N TYR A 126 2.66 -9.60 -0.07
CA TYR A 126 1.97 -10.72 -0.74
C TYR A 126 2.87 -11.53 -1.66
N CYS A 127 3.80 -10.84 -2.32
CA CYS A 127 4.72 -11.48 -3.26
C CYS A 127 6.02 -11.91 -2.60
N TYR A 128 6.10 -11.85 -1.27
CA TYR A 128 7.24 -12.37 -0.54
C TYR A 128 7.37 -13.87 -0.77
N GLN A 129 8.58 -14.29 -1.14
CA GLN A 129 8.92 -15.67 -1.35
C GLN A 129 9.88 -16.11 -0.26
N ASP A 130 9.62 -17.30 0.28
CA ASP A 130 10.48 -17.97 1.22
C ASP A 130 11.90 -18.06 0.65
N ARG A 131 12.89 -17.59 1.41
CA ARG A 131 14.27 -17.46 0.93
C ARG A 131 14.91 -18.80 0.58
N ASP A 132 14.48 -19.88 1.22
CA ASP A 132 15.06 -21.22 1.03
C ASP A 132 14.41 -21.97 -0.12
N THR A 133 13.08 -21.91 -0.24
CA THR A 133 12.31 -22.70 -1.22
C THR A 133 11.89 -21.90 -2.46
N GLY A 134 11.87 -20.57 -2.39
CA GLY A 134 11.33 -19.68 -3.43
C GLY A 134 9.82 -19.77 -3.61
N LYS A 135 9.09 -20.48 -2.72
CA LYS A 135 7.63 -20.54 -2.75
C LYS A 135 7.05 -19.22 -2.23
N PHE A 136 5.90 -18.81 -2.77
CA PHE A 136 5.13 -17.73 -2.16
C PHE A 136 4.72 -18.09 -0.74
N CYS A 137 4.95 -17.17 0.18
CA CYS A 137 4.74 -17.46 1.59
C CYS A 137 3.28 -17.71 1.94
N ASP A 138 2.35 -17.03 1.30
CA ASP A 138 0.92 -17.27 1.46
C ASP A 138 0.53 -18.72 1.10
N LEU A 139 1.10 -19.26 0.01
CA LEU A 139 0.86 -20.65 -0.40
C LEU A 139 1.49 -21.65 0.58
N GLN A 140 2.70 -21.34 1.07
CA GLN A 140 3.41 -22.19 2.00
C GLN A 140 2.74 -22.21 3.38
N LEU A 141 2.28 -21.06 3.87
CA LEU A 141 1.47 -20.96 5.09
C LEU A 141 0.14 -21.70 4.94
N ALA A 142 -0.51 -21.62 3.77
CA ALA A 142 -1.73 -22.40 3.50
C ALA A 142 -1.47 -23.91 3.47
N GLU A 143 -0.34 -24.36 2.92
CA GLU A 143 0.11 -25.76 2.94
C GLU A 143 0.32 -26.24 4.39
N TRP A 144 1.06 -25.46 5.17
CA TRP A 144 1.42 -25.77 6.56
C TRP A 144 0.24 -25.82 7.54
N ARG A 145 -0.88 -25.16 7.22
CA ARG A 145 -2.14 -25.32 7.98
C ARG A 145 -2.67 -26.75 7.92
N ASN A 146 -2.35 -27.49 6.85
CA ASN A 146 -2.81 -28.86 6.66
C ASN A 146 -1.74 -29.87 7.07
N HIS A 147 -0.50 -29.69 6.60
CA HIS A 147 0.61 -30.59 6.91
C HIS A 147 1.94 -29.84 6.84
N ARG A 148 2.82 -30.13 7.80
CA ARG A 148 4.15 -29.54 7.89
C ARG A 148 5.13 -30.53 8.51
N GLU A 149 6.25 -30.77 7.83
CA GLU A 149 7.26 -31.77 8.22
C GLU A 149 8.46 -31.18 8.98
N SER A 150 8.44 -29.88 9.27
CA SER A 150 9.49 -29.20 10.02
C SER A 150 9.15 -29.10 11.51
N ASP A 151 10.14 -29.33 12.37
CA ASP A 151 10.04 -29.13 13.82
C ASP A 151 10.35 -27.68 14.24
N ASN A 152 10.82 -26.83 13.33
CA ASN A 152 11.06 -25.43 13.61
C ASN A 152 9.74 -24.77 14.05
N PRO A 153 9.71 -23.89 15.07
CA PRO A 153 8.48 -23.18 15.39
C PRO A 153 7.98 -22.36 14.20
N LEU A 154 6.68 -22.44 13.88
CA LEU A 154 6.09 -21.72 12.75
C LEU A 154 6.43 -20.22 12.78
N ARG A 155 6.40 -19.59 13.96
CA ARG A 155 6.76 -18.17 14.18
C ARG A 155 8.21 -17.81 13.82
N CYS A 156 9.08 -18.81 13.69
CA CYS A 156 10.48 -18.66 13.31
C CYS A 156 10.71 -18.98 11.82
N GLU A 157 9.65 -19.29 11.07
CA GLU A 157 9.75 -19.50 9.62
C GLU A 157 9.91 -18.18 8.89
N ASP A 158 10.64 -18.23 7.77
CA ASP A 158 10.89 -17.05 6.93
C ASP A 158 9.59 -16.44 6.42
N CYS A 159 8.60 -17.26 6.13
CA CYS A 159 7.27 -16.81 5.74
C CYS A 159 6.47 -16.05 6.79
N LEU A 160 6.93 -16.02 8.05
CA LEU A 160 6.39 -15.10 9.05
C LEU A 160 7.35 -13.97 9.38
N LEU A 161 8.66 -14.22 9.42
CA LEU A 161 9.64 -13.19 9.77
C LEU A 161 9.92 -12.20 8.62
N GLY A 162 9.98 -12.69 7.40
CA GLY A 162 10.29 -11.93 6.20
C GLY A 162 9.27 -10.82 5.90
N PRO A 163 7.97 -11.15 5.81
CA PRO A 163 6.93 -10.14 5.62
C PRO A 163 6.86 -9.09 6.75
N GLN A 164 7.06 -9.49 8.02
CA GLN A 164 7.12 -8.54 9.14
C GLN A 164 8.30 -7.57 9.00
N ARG A 165 9.49 -8.06 8.62
CA ARG A 165 10.65 -7.21 8.31
C ARG A 165 10.35 -6.23 7.18
N VAL A 166 9.68 -6.68 6.12
CA VAL A 166 9.27 -5.81 4.99
C VAL A 166 8.33 -4.70 5.46
N GLN A 167 7.33 -5.03 6.28
CA GLN A 167 6.43 -4.03 6.87
C GLN A 167 7.17 -3.00 7.73
N LEU A 168 8.03 -3.46 8.63
CA LEU A 168 8.80 -2.58 9.52
C LEU A 168 9.86 -1.75 8.78
N GLN A 169 10.33 -2.21 7.63
CA GLN A 169 11.23 -1.42 6.78
C GLN A 169 10.49 -0.28 6.06
N ALA A 170 9.19 -0.45 5.78
CA ALA A 170 8.41 0.54 5.08
C ALA A 170 7.92 1.65 6.04
N PRO A 171 8.13 2.95 5.74
CA PRO A 171 7.64 4.03 6.60
C PRO A 171 6.15 3.93 6.94
N ILE A 172 5.32 3.52 5.99
CA ILE A 172 3.87 3.35 6.20
C ILE A 172 3.52 2.19 7.15
N GLY A 173 4.34 1.13 7.16
CA GLY A 173 4.13 -0.09 7.95
C GLY A 173 4.87 -0.12 9.29
N TYR A 174 5.68 0.89 9.60
CA TYR A 174 6.44 0.92 10.84
C TYR A 174 5.58 1.31 12.04
N ASP A 175 5.57 0.43 13.04
CA ASP A 175 5.05 0.68 14.38
C ASP A 175 6.12 0.28 15.41
N GLN A 176 6.28 1.08 16.46
CA GLN A 176 7.34 0.84 17.45
C GLN A 176 7.05 -0.41 18.30
N ASP A 177 5.80 -0.66 18.67
CA ASP A 177 5.45 -1.83 19.48
C ASP A 177 5.65 -3.12 18.67
N ASP A 178 5.37 -3.07 17.37
CA ASP A 178 5.62 -4.21 16.47
C ASP A 178 7.11 -4.41 16.19
N ALA A 179 7.91 -3.33 16.11
CA ALA A 179 9.37 -3.42 16.04
C ALA A 179 9.97 -4.11 17.28
N ASP A 180 9.50 -3.76 18.47
CA ASP A 180 9.96 -4.35 19.73
C ASP A 180 9.60 -5.84 19.81
N LYS A 181 8.35 -6.21 19.45
CA LYS A 181 7.91 -7.62 19.37
C LYS A 181 8.72 -8.40 18.34
N PHE A 182 9.02 -7.79 17.19
CA PHE A 182 9.79 -8.44 16.13
C PHE A 182 11.25 -8.68 16.54
N HIS A 183 11.85 -7.73 17.27
CA HIS A 183 13.17 -7.91 17.87
C HIS A 183 13.17 -9.10 18.84
N ASP A 184 12.21 -9.17 19.77
CA ASP A 184 12.12 -10.27 20.73
C ASP A 184 11.88 -11.62 20.02
N LEU A 185 11.04 -11.62 18.99
CA LEU A 185 10.76 -12.80 18.19
C LEU A 185 12.01 -13.31 17.48
N THR A 186 12.68 -12.46 16.71
CA THR A 186 13.90 -12.83 15.96
C THR A 186 15.02 -13.28 16.89
N SER A 187 15.18 -12.62 18.05
CA SER A 187 16.10 -13.06 19.11
C SER A 187 15.74 -14.46 19.63
N SER A 188 14.47 -14.71 19.97
CA SER A 188 14.02 -16.03 20.47
C SER A 188 14.17 -17.15 19.45
N CYS A 189 14.14 -16.81 18.16
CA CYS A 189 14.36 -17.73 17.05
C CYS A 189 15.84 -17.89 16.68
N SER A 190 16.75 -17.12 17.30
CA SER A 190 18.16 -17.01 16.89
C SER A 190 18.32 -16.71 15.39
N ALA A 191 17.39 -15.92 14.85
CA ALA A 191 17.26 -15.67 13.43
C ALA A 191 18.13 -14.48 13.00
N THR A 192 18.78 -14.59 11.83
CA THR A 192 19.66 -13.55 11.26
C THR A 192 19.23 -13.15 9.86
N GLY A 193 19.67 -11.98 9.39
CA GLY A 193 19.29 -11.49 8.05
C GLY A 193 17.90 -10.85 8.01
N TYR A 194 17.39 -10.47 9.19
CA TYR A 194 16.11 -9.77 9.35
C TYR A 194 16.28 -8.31 9.80
N GLU A 195 17.49 -7.77 9.67
CA GLU A 195 17.79 -6.39 9.99
C GLU A 195 17.11 -5.44 9.00
N TYR A 196 16.68 -4.29 9.48
CA TYR A 196 16.13 -3.21 8.67
C TYR A 196 16.53 -1.85 9.27
N ALA A 197 16.54 -0.82 8.44
CA ALA A 197 16.74 0.54 8.92
C ALA A 197 15.41 1.09 9.44
N THR A 198 15.41 1.67 10.64
CA THR A 198 14.25 2.38 11.18
C THR A 198 13.88 3.52 10.22
N PRO A 199 12.66 3.53 9.65
CA PRO A 199 12.25 4.58 8.74
C PRO A 199 11.97 5.89 9.49
N THR A 200 11.95 6.98 8.73
CA THR A 200 11.45 8.27 9.25
C THR A 200 9.95 8.20 9.47
N GLN A 201 9.44 9.03 10.39
CA GLN A 201 8.01 9.17 10.65
C GLN A 201 7.23 9.43 9.37
N TYR A 202 6.22 8.59 9.11
CA TYR A 202 5.46 8.63 7.87
C TYR A 202 4.27 9.57 7.90
N ALA A 203 3.55 9.59 9.02
CA ALA A 203 2.33 10.36 9.20
C ALA A 203 2.44 11.29 10.41
N THR A 204 1.74 12.42 10.36
CA THR A 204 1.71 13.40 11.45
C THR A 204 0.35 13.36 12.13
N GLY A 205 0.32 13.46 13.46
CA GLY A 205 -0.93 13.68 14.20
C GLY A 205 -1.52 15.05 13.85
N SER A 206 -2.82 15.11 13.58
CA SER A 206 -3.59 16.34 13.47
C SER A 206 -4.05 16.75 14.87
N THR A 207 -3.72 17.98 15.28
CA THR A 207 -4.53 18.68 16.27
C THR A 207 -5.86 19.07 15.60
N ASP A 208 -6.98 19.01 16.33
CA ASP A 208 -8.33 19.21 15.80
C ASP A 208 -8.43 20.45 14.89
N CYS A 209 -8.55 20.21 13.57
CA CYS A 209 -8.95 21.22 12.60
C CYS A 209 -10.47 21.13 12.46
N SER A 210 -11.22 21.69 13.42
CA SER A 210 -12.68 21.80 13.33
C SER A 210 -13.07 22.83 12.26
N GLY A 211 -13.02 22.44 10.97
CA GLY A 211 -13.58 23.21 9.86
C GLY A 211 -15.07 22.90 9.67
N PRO A 212 -15.90 23.88 9.25
CA PRO A 212 -17.34 23.67 9.07
C PRO A 212 -17.58 22.92 7.75
N GLY A 213 -17.67 21.60 7.85
CA GLY A 213 -17.87 20.70 6.70
C GLY A 213 -17.74 19.24 7.12
N ASP A 214 -18.44 18.88 8.20
CA ASP A 214 -18.38 17.56 8.82
C ASP A 214 -19.18 16.55 7.97
N HIS A 215 -18.49 15.79 7.13
CA HIS A 215 -19.02 14.58 6.50
C HIS A 215 -18.45 13.34 7.20
N ASP A 216 -19.29 12.34 7.44
CA ASP A 216 -19.05 11.26 8.42
C ASP A 216 -17.76 10.42 8.23
N ASP A 217 -17.09 10.45 7.08
CA ASP A 217 -15.94 9.56 6.79
C ASP A 217 -14.57 10.22 6.56
N TYR A 218 -14.50 11.53 6.30
CA TYR A 218 -13.23 12.21 5.94
C TYR A 218 -13.09 13.57 6.64
N VAL A 219 -11.85 14.00 6.88
CA VAL A 219 -11.57 15.35 7.39
C VAL A 219 -11.00 16.18 6.24
N VAL A 220 -11.70 17.25 5.88
CA VAL A 220 -11.15 18.29 5.00
C VAL A 220 -10.14 19.08 5.83
N VAL A 221 -8.85 18.79 5.69
CA VAL A 221 -7.78 19.57 6.36
C VAL A 221 -7.08 20.45 5.32
N PRO A 222 -7.41 21.75 5.22
CA PRO A 222 -6.44 22.70 4.72
C PRO A 222 -5.33 22.76 5.78
N ARG A 223 -4.09 22.36 5.45
CA ARG A 223 -2.92 22.65 6.33
C ARG A 223 -2.76 24.16 6.62
N LEU A 224 -3.44 25.02 5.85
CA LEU A 224 -3.56 26.47 6.06
C LEU A 224 -4.48 26.88 7.22
N CYS A 225 -5.21 25.96 7.87
CA CYS A 225 -5.69 26.22 9.22
C CYS A 225 -4.47 26.20 10.13
N GLY A 226 -3.94 27.38 10.47
CA GLY A 226 -2.68 27.54 11.18
C GLY A 226 -2.59 26.78 12.50
N CYS A 227 -2.20 25.50 12.43
CA CYS A 227 -1.63 24.78 13.54
C CYS A 227 -0.23 25.34 13.74
N THR A 228 -0.15 26.50 14.38
CA THR A 228 1.09 26.97 14.98
C THR A 228 1.55 25.87 15.92
N SER A 229 2.62 25.20 15.56
CA SER A 229 3.46 24.49 16.52
C SER A 229 3.79 25.50 17.60
N THR A 230 3.13 25.41 18.75
CA THR A 230 3.62 26.03 19.96
C THR A 230 4.86 25.23 20.34
N THR A 231 5.99 25.60 19.74
CA THR A 231 7.28 25.43 20.39
C THR A 231 7.13 26.12 21.74
N SER A 232 6.95 25.31 22.79
CA SER A 232 7.15 25.76 24.16
C SER A 232 8.63 26.11 24.28
N THR A 233 8.99 27.34 23.90
CA THR A 233 10.19 27.99 24.39
C THR A 233 9.96 28.19 25.87
N SER A 234 10.42 27.23 26.67
CA SER A 234 10.62 27.43 28.10
C SER A 234 11.73 28.46 28.26
N GLY A 235 11.33 29.73 28.29
CA GLY A 235 12.12 30.89 28.66
C GLY A 235 11.72 31.34 30.06
N MET A 236 12.55 30.95 31.03
CA MET A 236 12.91 31.61 32.30
C MET A 236 11.87 32.43 33.08
N ILE A 237 11.58 31.96 34.31
CA ILE A 237 11.84 32.73 35.56
C ILE A 237 12.46 31.78 36.58
#